data_AF-A0A914PA41-F1
#
_entry.id   AF-A0A914PA41-F1
#
_cell.length_a   1.000
_cell.length_b   1.000
_cell.length_c   1.000
_cell.angle_alpha   90.00
_cell.angle_beta   90.00
_cell.angle_gamma   90.00
#
_symmetry.space_group_name_H-M   'P 1'
#
loop_
_entity.id
_entity.type
_entity.pdbx_description
1 polymer ?
#
loop_
_entity_poly.entity_id
_entity_poly.type
_entity_poly.pdbx_seq_one_letter_code
_entity_poly.pdbx_strand_id
1 'polypeptide(L)'
;MSRKRRTLRLAQKYLEQHESKVSKTHLYKEELRKKLRVFTRWALNLRTYLVPWESKIRKIESHFGSVVSSYFTFLRWVIYMNIIITLLIMSFVTIPEFIADATADAGRLNRTASRKKIPASEKRQADEFQRVWHFDGT
;
A
#
# COMPACT_ATOMS: atom_id res chain seq x y z
N MET A 1 45.09 4.69 -17.76
CA MET A 1 43.88 4.46 -16.93
C MET A 1 44.05 4.70 -15.42
N SER A 2 45.28 4.76 -14.86
CA SER A 2 45.50 4.88 -13.40
C SER A 2 45.14 6.23 -12.79
N ARG A 3 45.27 7.34 -13.53
CA ARG A 3 44.99 8.71 -13.02
C ARG A 3 43.52 8.92 -12.65
N LYS A 4 42.58 8.44 -13.48
CA LYS A 4 41.13 8.52 -13.24
C LYS A 4 40.69 7.75 -11.98
N ARG A 5 41.38 6.66 -11.63
CA ARG A 5 41.09 5.89 -10.41
C ARG A 5 41.47 6.65 -9.14
N ARG A 6 42.53 7.45 -9.18
CA ARG A 6 42.96 8.27 -8.03
C ARG A 6 42.01 9.43 -7.76
N THR A 7 41.52 10.10 -8.82
CA THR A 7 40.55 11.19 -8.69
C THR A 7 39.20 10.70 -8.16
N LEU A 8 38.73 9.54 -8.59
CA LEU A 8 37.51 8.93 -8.05
C LEU A 8 37.65 8.57 -6.57
N ARG A 9 38.80 8.02 -6.14
CA ARG A 9 39.07 7.73 -4.72
C ARG A 9 39.14 8.99 -3.86
N LEU A 10 39.69 10.08 -4.40
CA LEU A 10 39.72 11.38 -3.73
C LEU A 10 38.31 11.95 -3.57
N ALA A 11 37.51 11.94 -4.64
CA ALA A 11 36.12 12.37 -4.59
C ALA A 11 35.28 11.52 -3.62
N GLN A 12 35.54 10.20 -3.58
CA GLN A 12 34.88 9.29 -2.67
C GLN A 12 35.26 9.58 -1.20
N LYS A 13 36.54 9.78 -0.89
CA LYS A 13 36.98 10.21 0.46
C LYS A 13 36.40 11.56 0.85
N TYR A 14 36.32 12.49 -0.09
CA TYR A 14 35.74 13.82 0.12
C TYR A 14 34.24 13.73 0.41
N LEU A 15 33.52 12.86 -0.31
CA LEU A 15 32.12 12.53 -0.03
C LEU A 15 31.96 11.90 1.35
N GLU A 16 32.73 10.87 1.71
CA GLU A 16 32.64 10.24 3.04
C GLU A 16 32.88 11.23 4.20
N GLN A 17 33.85 12.15 4.04
CA GLN A 17 34.12 13.21 5.02
C GLN A 17 33.00 14.26 5.12
N HIS A 18 32.29 14.53 4.02
CA HIS A 18 31.14 15.44 4.02
C HIS A 18 29.84 14.74 4.45
N GLU A 19 29.63 13.49 4.07
CA GLU A 19 28.46 12.66 4.35
C GLU A 19 28.36 12.34 5.85
N SER A 20 29.50 12.21 6.54
CA SER A 20 29.56 12.06 8.00
C SER A 20 29.21 13.33 8.79
N LYS A 21 29.31 14.52 8.17
CA LYS A 21 28.85 15.80 8.76
C LYS A 21 27.39 16.12 8.48
N VAL A 22 26.77 15.46 7.51
CA VAL A 22 25.33 15.64 7.26
C VAL A 22 24.58 14.80 8.29
N SER A 23 23.87 15.48 9.19
CA SER A 23 23.05 14.82 10.21
C SER A 23 22.20 13.72 9.59
N LYS A 24 22.30 12.48 10.12
CA LYS A 24 21.49 11.33 9.69
C LYS A 24 19.98 11.64 9.69
N THR A 25 19.54 12.55 10.57
CA THR A 25 18.15 13.03 10.63
C THR A 25 17.77 13.90 9.43
N HIS A 26 18.71 14.69 8.89
CA HIS A 26 18.49 15.52 7.72
C HIS A 26 18.33 14.66 6.46
N LEU A 27 19.21 13.67 6.27
CA LEU A 27 19.09 12.68 5.18
C LEU A 27 17.74 11.94 5.23
N TYR A 28 17.36 11.43 6.39
CA TYR A 28 16.07 10.74 6.54
C TYR A 28 14.87 11.67 6.26
N LYS A 29 14.95 12.94 6.69
CA LYS A 29 13.93 13.95 6.42
C LYS A 29 13.84 14.30 4.92
N GLU A 30 14.97 14.39 4.22
CA GLU A 30 14.99 14.58 2.77
C GLU A 30 14.37 13.39 2.02
N GLU A 31 14.73 12.16 2.41
CA GLU A 31 14.18 10.92 1.85
C GLU A 31 12.67 10.81 2.09
N LEU A 32 12.19 11.13 3.30
CA LEU A 32 10.77 11.20 3.61
C LEU A 32 10.05 12.27 2.77
N ARG A 33 10.61 13.49 2.66
CA ARG A 33 10.02 14.55 1.83
C ARG A 33 9.95 14.17 0.37
N LYS A 34 10.93 13.43 -0.14
CA LYS A 34 10.93 12.90 -1.51
C LYS A 34 9.83 11.85 -1.69
N LYS A 35 9.73 10.88 -0.78
CA LYS A 35 8.67 9.86 -0.80
C LYS A 35 7.27 10.46 -0.67
N LEU A 36 7.10 11.45 0.22
CA LEU A 36 5.84 12.18 0.37
C LEU A 36 5.45 12.89 -0.92
N ARG A 37 6.36 13.61 -1.58
CA ARG A 37 6.05 14.26 -2.87
C ARG A 37 5.61 13.26 -3.95
N VAL A 38 6.26 12.10 -4.02
CA VAL A 38 5.87 11.04 -4.96
C VAL A 38 4.50 10.46 -4.60
N PHE A 39 4.25 10.21 -3.31
CA PHE A 39 2.96 9.74 -2.82
C PHE A 39 1.84 10.74 -3.12
N THR A 40 2.05 12.04 -2.90
CA THR A 40 1.07 13.09 -3.22
C THR A 40 0.77 13.12 -4.72
N ARG A 41 1.78 12.99 -5.58
CA ARG A 41 1.59 12.90 -7.04
C ARG A 41 0.79 11.67 -7.43
N TRP A 42 1.09 10.52 -6.83
CA TRP A 42 0.34 9.29 -7.06
C TRP A 42 -1.12 9.40 -6.58
N ALA A 43 -1.36 10.02 -5.43
CA ALA A 43 -2.70 10.28 -4.90
C ALA A 43 -3.49 11.26 -5.79
N LEU A 44 -2.83 12.31 -6.33
CA LEU A 44 -3.43 13.23 -7.30
C LEU A 44 -3.79 12.51 -8.61
N ASN A 45 -2.90 11.65 -9.11
CA ASN A 45 -3.16 10.85 -10.29
C ASN A 45 -4.33 9.88 -10.05
N LEU A 46 -4.33 9.18 -8.92
CA LEU A 46 -5.46 8.33 -8.51
C LEU A 46 -6.75 9.12 -8.44
N ARG A 47 -6.75 10.33 -7.87
CA ARG A 47 -7.92 11.20 -7.84
C ARG A 47 -8.43 11.49 -9.26
N THR A 48 -7.53 11.81 -10.19
CA THR A 48 -7.89 12.01 -11.60
C THR A 48 -8.46 10.74 -12.25
N TYR A 49 -7.89 9.57 -11.95
CA TYR A 49 -8.42 8.26 -12.39
C TYR A 49 -9.72 7.87 -11.68
N LEU A 50 -10.06 8.48 -10.54
CA LEU A 50 -11.30 8.31 -9.80
C LEU A 50 -12.36 9.38 -10.17
N VAL A 51 -12.13 10.18 -11.21
CA VAL A 51 -13.08 11.14 -11.81
C VAL A 51 -13.73 10.71 -13.15
N PRO A 52 -13.36 9.61 -13.86
CA PRO A 52 -13.80 9.38 -15.24
C PRO A 52 -15.31 9.10 -15.39
N TRP A 53 -15.99 8.81 -14.28
CA TRP A 53 -17.41 8.49 -14.23
C TRP A 53 -18.33 9.72 -14.09
N GLU A 54 -17.82 10.91 -13.77
CA GLU A 54 -18.60 12.16 -13.72
C GLU A 54 -19.37 12.37 -15.04
N SER A 55 -18.64 12.30 -16.17
CA SER A 55 -19.20 12.50 -17.51
C SER A 55 -20.21 11.41 -17.90
N LYS A 56 -20.04 10.18 -17.40
CA LYS A 56 -20.97 9.07 -17.65
C LYS A 56 -22.26 9.24 -16.84
N ILE A 57 -22.17 9.64 -15.57
CA ILE A 57 -23.32 9.89 -14.69
C ILE A 57 -24.15 11.06 -15.26
N ARG A 58 -23.49 12.16 -15.66
CA ARG A 58 -24.19 13.32 -16.25
C ARG A 58 -24.89 13.00 -17.57
N LYS A 59 -24.35 12.08 -18.37
CA LYS A 59 -24.99 11.61 -19.61
C LYS A 59 -26.24 10.76 -19.32
N ILE A 60 -26.21 9.95 -18.26
CA ILE A 60 -27.37 9.16 -17.80
C ILE A 60 -28.45 10.09 -17.22
N GLU A 61 -28.07 11.12 -16.46
CA GLU A 61 -29.00 12.13 -15.94
C GLU A 61 -29.77 12.85 -17.05
N SER A 62 -29.09 13.21 -18.14
CA SER A 62 -29.74 13.86 -19.30
C SER A 62 -30.73 12.94 -20.04
N HIS A 63 -30.59 11.62 -19.95
CA HIS A 63 -31.48 10.65 -20.62
C HIS A 63 -32.61 10.14 -19.72
N PHE A 64 -32.35 9.94 -18.43
CA PHE A 64 -33.25 9.26 -17.49
C PHE A 64 -33.80 10.18 -16.38
N GLY A 65 -33.31 11.42 -16.29
CA GLY A 65 -33.72 12.38 -15.27
C GLY A 65 -32.98 12.25 -13.93
N SER A 66 -33.31 13.15 -13.01
CA SER A 66 -32.58 13.35 -11.75
C SER A 66 -32.64 12.14 -10.80
N VAL A 67 -33.74 11.37 -10.80
CA VAL A 67 -33.96 10.22 -9.90
C VAL A 67 -32.93 9.11 -10.12
N VAL A 68 -32.59 8.83 -11.38
CA VAL A 68 -31.59 7.81 -11.69
C VAL A 68 -30.18 8.33 -11.38
N SER A 69 -29.92 9.63 -11.55
CA SER A 69 -28.64 10.27 -11.20
C SER A 69 -28.34 10.24 -9.71
N SER A 70 -29.35 10.41 -8.85
CA SER A 70 -29.17 10.37 -7.40
C SER A 70 -28.76 8.98 -6.89
N TYR A 71 -29.24 7.90 -7.52
CA TYR A 71 -28.81 6.53 -7.18
C TYR A 71 -27.31 6.32 -7.43
N PHE A 72 -26.81 6.75 -8.59
CA PHE A 72 -25.38 6.63 -8.91
C PHE A 72 -24.50 7.50 -8.02
N THR A 73 -24.99 8.70 -7.66
CA THR A 73 -24.29 9.59 -6.71
C THR A 73 -24.18 8.95 -5.32
N PHE A 74 -25.26 8.33 -4.85
CA PHE A 74 -25.23 7.57 -3.59
C PHE A 74 -24.26 6.40 -3.65
N LEU A 75 -24.31 5.59 -4.71
CA LEU A 75 -23.41 4.45 -4.89
C LEU A 75 -21.94 4.86 -4.90
N ARG A 76 -21.61 5.99 -5.54
CA ARG A 76 -20.26 6.54 -5.53
C ARG A 76 -19.80 6.89 -4.12
N TRP A 77 -20.68 7.50 -3.34
CA TRP A 77 -20.37 7.87 -1.96
C TRP A 77 -20.16 6.65 -1.08
N VAL A 78 -20.97 5.60 -1.26
CA VAL A 78 -20.79 4.30 -0.60
C VAL A 78 -19.45 3.67 -0.96
N ILE A 79 -19.06 3.65 -2.24
CA ILE A 79 -17.75 3.12 -2.66
C ILE A 79 -16.61 3.93 -2.04
N TYR A 80 -16.70 5.26 -2.06
CA TYR A 80 -15.69 6.13 -1.45
C TYR A 80 -15.52 5.87 0.04
N MET A 81 -16.63 5.74 0.78
CA MET A 81 -16.60 5.39 2.20
C MET A 81 -16.02 4.00 2.44
N ASN A 82 -16.36 3.00 1.64
CA ASN A 82 -15.78 1.66 1.76
C ASN A 82 -14.27 1.68 1.54
N ILE A 83 -13.76 2.45 0.57
CA ILE A 83 -12.31 2.62 0.36
C ILE A 83 -11.66 3.26 1.59
N ILE A 84 -12.26 4.32 2.15
CA ILE A 84 -11.72 4.97 3.37
C ILE A 84 -11.69 3.98 4.54
N ILE A 85 -12.79 3.27 4.79
CA ILE A 85 -12.88 2.27 5.87
C ILE A 85 -11.82 1.18 5.67
N THR A 86 -11.64 0.70 4.43
CA THR A 86 -10.62 -0.30 4.10
C THR A 86 -9.22 0.23 4.35
N LEU A 87 -8.92 1.47 3.95
CA LEU A 87 -7.63 2.10 4.22
C LEU A 87 -7.37 2.29 5.72
N LEU A 88 -8.40 2.64 6.50
CA LEU A 88 -8.30 2.76 7.95
C LEU A 88 -8.01 1.41 8.61
N ILE A 89 -8.74 0.36 8.23
CA ILE A 89 -8.50 -0.99 8.75
C ILE A 89 -7.10 -1.45 8.35
N MET A 90 -6.71 -1.24 7.10
CA MET A 90 -5.38 -1.60 6.61
C MET A 90 -4.29 -0.86 7.38
N SER A 91 -4.43 0.44 7.61
CA SER A 91 -3.41 1.25 8.25
C SER A 91 -3.30 1.03 9.76
N PHE A 92 -4.43 0.86 10.46
CA PHE A 92 -4.46 0.76 11.92
C PHE A 92 -4.49 -0.68 12.43
N VAL A 93 -5.07 -1.62 11.68
CA VAL A 93 -5.18 -3.01 12.11
C VAL A 93 -4.12 -3.86 11.41
N THR A 94 -4.10 -3.84 10.08
CA THR A 94 -3.24 -4.74 9.30
C THR A 94 -1.76 -4.38 9.41
N ILE A 95 -1.37 -3.10 9.30
CA ILE A 95 0.04 -2.69 9.39
C ILE A 95 0.64 -3.04 10.76
N PRO A 96 0.03 -2.68 11.91
CA PRO A 96 0.57 -3.07 13.21
C PRO A 96 0.59 -4.57 13.43
N GLU A 97 -0.42 -5.29 12.95
CA GLU A 97 -0.41 -6.76 13.00
C GLU A 97 0.76 -7.35 12.21
N PHE A 98 1.04 -6.81 11.02
CA PHE A 98 2.15 -7.27 10.19
C PHE A 98 3.52 -6.98 10.82
N ILE A 99 3.68 -5.81 11.44
CA ILE A 99 4.92 -5.46 12.17
C ILE A 99 5.08 -6.36 13.40
N ALA A 100 3.99 -6.63 14.13
CA ALA A 100 4.00 -7.57 15.23
C ALA A 100 4.38 -8.99 14.76
N ASP A 101 3.85 -9.43 13.62
CA ASP A 101 4.25 -10.68 12.93
C ASP A 101 5.74 -10.71 12.57
N ALA A 102 6.27 -9.63 12.00
CA ALA A 102 7.69 -9.54 11.60
C ALA A 102 8.66 -9.53 12.79
N THR A 103 8.25 -9.02 13.95
CA THR A 103 9.10 -8.95 15.16
C THR A 103 9.24 -10.30 15.89
N ALA A 104 8.61 -11.37 15.37
CA ALA A 104 8.86 -12.78 15.73
C ALA A 104 8.93 -13.10 17.23
N ASP A 105 8.11 -12.43 18.05
CA ASP A 105 8.00 -12.74 19.47
C ASP A 105 7.44 -14.17 19.65
N ALA A 106 8.25 -15.06 20.21
CA ALA A 106 7.95 -16.49 20.33
C ALA A 106 6.66 -16.74 21.13
N GLY A 107 6.37 -15.89 22.13
CA GLY A 107 5.13 -15.97 22.90
C GLY A 107 3.88 -15.64 22.08
N ARG A 108 4.00 -14.74 21.10
CA ARG A 108 2.90 -14.35 20.23
C ARG A 108 2.69 -15.36 19.10
N LEU A 109 3.78 -15.88 18.53
CA LEU A 109 3.74 -16.92 17.49
C LEU A 109 2.98 -18.16 17.98
N ASN A 110 3.24 -18.63 19.19
CA ASN A 110 2.58 -19.80 19.75
C ASN A 110 1.06 -19.61 19.94
N ARG A 111 0.61 -18.39 20.29
CA ARG A 111 -0.81 -18.08 20.46
C ARG A 111 -1.57 -17.96 19.14
N THR A 112 -0.91 -17.53 18.07
CA THR A 112 -1.55 -17.30 16.76
C THR A 112 -1.28 -18.41 15.74
N ALA A 113 -0.33 -19.31 16.00
CA ALA A 113 0.09 -20.38 15.08
C ALA A 113 -1.08 -21.22 14.57
N SER A 114 -2.01 -21.62 15.44
CA SER A 114 -3.18 -22.44 15.06
C SER A 114 -4.14 -21.72 14.11
N ARG A 115 -4.18 -20.38 14.12
CA ARG A 115 -5.09 -19.59 13.26
C ARG A 115 -4.43 -19.12 11.96
N LYS A 116 -3.09 -19.00 11.97
CA LYS A 116 -2.33 -18.38 10.87
C LYS A 116 -1.57 -19.39 10.01
N LYS A 117 -1.37 -20.63 10.48
CA LYS A 117 -0.67 -21.68 9.72
C LYS A 117 -1.63 -22.77 9.28
N ILE A 118 -1.70 -23.00 7.99
CA ILE A 118 -2.41 -24.13 7.39
C ILE A 118 -1.69 -25.43 7.81
N PRO A 119 -2.42 -26.46 8.29
CA PRO A 119 -1.81 -27.74 8.64
C PRO A 119 -1.15 -28.38 7.42
N ALA A 120 -0.06 -29.12 7.66
CA ALA A 120 0.80 -29.63 6.59
C ALA A 120 0.08 -30.60 5.63
N SER A 121 -0.95 -31.30 6.11
CA SER A 121 -1.82 -32.20 5.34
C SER A 121 -2.65 -31.47 4.27
N GLU A 122 -3.09 -30.25 4.56
CA GLU A 122 -4.03 -29.49 3.71
C GLU A 122 -3.34 -28.49 2.80
N LYS A 123 -2.08 -28.13 3.10
CA LYS A 123 -1.31 -27.13 2.35
C LYS A 123 -1.23 -27.41 0.84
N ARG A 124 -1.23 -28.68 0.42
CA ARG A 124 -1.21 -29.07 -1.01
C ARG A 124 -2.50 -28.78 -1.75
N GLN A 125 -3.62 -28.79 -1.03
CA GLN A 125 -4.97 -28.63 -1.60
C GLN A 125 -5.49 -27.20 -1.40
N ALA A 126 -4.86 -26.43 -0.50
CA ALA A 126 -5.23 -25.05 -0.21
C ALA A 126 -5.14 -24.11 -1.43
N ASP A 127 -4.22 -24.38 -2.38
CA ASP A 127 -4.03 -23.56 -3.58
C ASP A 127 -5.03 -23.90 -4.71
N GLU A 128 -5.89 -24.89 -4.52
CA GLU A 128 -6.86 -25.31 -5.54
C GLU A 128 -8.04 -24.32 -5.62
N PHE A 129 -8.25 -23.72 -6.79
CA PHE A 129 -9.30 -22.71 -6.99
C PHE A 129 -10.70 -23.24 -6.64
N GLN A 130 -10.97 -24.52 -6.89
CA GLN A 130 -12.24 -25.15 -6.54
C GLN A 130 -12.47 -25.15 -5.02
N ARG A 131 -11.44 -25.49 -4.23
CA ARG A 131 -11.50 -25.44 -2.75
C ARG A 131 -11.77 -24.03 -2.23
N VAL A 132 -11.09 -23.03 -2.80
CA VAL A 132 -11.26 -21.61 -2.40
C VAL A 132 -12.65 -21.08 -2.74
N TRP A 133 -13.22 -21.52 -3.86
CA TRP A 133 -14.52 -21.05 -4.34
C TRP A 133 -15.71 -21.71 -3.66
N HIS A 134 -15.63 -23.02 -3.38
CA HIS A 134 -16.75 -23.75 -2.78
C HIS A 134 -16.92 -23.47 -1.28
N PHE A 135 -15.92 -22.87 -0.61
CA PHE A 135 -15.91 -22.56 0.83
C PHE A 135 -16.26 -23.74 1.77
N ASP A 136 -16.51 -24.93 1.23
CA ASP A 136 -16.80 -26.14 1.97
C ASP A 136 -15.50 -26.67 2.58
N GLY A 137 -15.41 -26.47 3.90
CA GLY A 137 -14.36 -27.05 4.72
C GLY A 137 -14.67 -28.52 4.98
N THR A 138 -14.02 -29.40 4.24
CA THR A 138 -13.90 -30.83 4.57
C THR A 138 -12.46 -31.30 4.44
#